data_AF-A0A843BSC5-F1
#
_entry.id   AF-A0A843BSC5-F1
#
_cell.length_a   1.000
_cell.length_b   1.000
_cell.length_c   1.000
_cell.angle_alpha   90.00
_cell.angle_beta   90.00
_cell.angle_gamma   90.00
#
_symmetry.space_group_name_H-M   'P 1'
#
loop_
_entity.id
_entity.type
_entity.pdbx_description
1 polymer ?
#
loop_
_entity_poly.entity_id
_entity_poly.type
_entity_poly.pdbx_seq_one_letter_code
_entity_poly.pdbx_strand_id
1 'polypeptide(L)'
;MDKAFVLITCEPGKEPSILERLRQMKNVVDAQGTYGVYDIVARIESDEKSQLDNIISDQIRKLDDVNSTLTLIPTALGDVTSNLPEITPDVIPEQKKPLEEQSSEEENDDFNDEYEEE
;
A
#
# COMPACT_ATOMS: atom_id res chain seq x y z
N MET A 1 -2.95 -17.52 17.92
CA MET A 1 -4.18 -16.81 17.50
C MET A 1 -3.78 -15.69 16.59
N ASP A 2 -4.00 -15.92 15.30
CA ASP A 2 -3.82 -14.93 14.26
C ASP A 2 -5.07 -14.07 14.19
N LYS A 3 -4.88 -12.80 13.86
CA LYS A 3 -5.94 -11.81 13.73
C LYS A 3 -5.85 -11.12 12.38
N ALA A 4 -6.98 -10.71 11.84
CA ALA A 4 -7.04 -9.87 10.66
C ALA A 4 -8.17 -8.85 10.80
N PHE A 5 -7.97 -7.70 10.15
CA PHE A 5 -9.01 -6.69 10.00
C PHE A 5 -9.48 -6.72 8.55
N VAL A 6 -10.78 -6.81 8.34
CA VAL A 6 -11.41 -6.84 7.02
C VAL A 6 -12.23 -5.57 6.88
N LEU A 7 -11.84 -4.72 5.95
CA LEU A 7 -12.63 -3.56 5.53
C LEU A 7 -13.52 -4.01 4.38
N ILE A 8 -14.80 -3.68 4.44
CA ILE A 8 -15.81 -4.16 3.50
C ILE A 8 -16.52 -2.95 2.91
N THR A 9 -16.67 -2.98 1.59
CA THR A 9 -17.58 -2.10 0.85
C THR A 9 -18.75 -2.92 0.37
N CYS A 10 -19.96 -2.40 0.49
CA CYS A 10 -21.19 -3.08 0.15
C CYS A 10 -22.17 -2.19 -0.63
N GLU A 11 -23.28 -2.78 -1.07
CA GLU A 11 -24.35 -2.04 -1.72
C GLU A 11 -24.99 -1.04 -0.75
N PRO A 12 -25.31 0.19 -1.20
CA PRO A 12 -25.89 1.22 -0.34
C PRO A 12 -27.16 0.76 0.37
N GLY A 13 -27.20 0.93 1.69
CA GLY A 13 -28.35 0.55 2.52
C GLY A 13 -28.38 -0.94 2.92
N LYS A 14 -27.38 -1.74 2.52
CA LYS A 14 -27.25 -3.15 2.90
C LYS A 14 -26.28 -3.38 4.06
N GLU A 15 -25.62 -2.34 4.54
CA GLU A 15 -24.68 -2.36 5.65
C GLU A 15 -25.27 -3.04 6.90
N PRO A 16 -26.52 -2.74 7.32
CA PRO A 16 -27.09 -3.35 8.54
C PRO A 16 -27.27 -4.88 8.42
N SER A 17 -27.66 -5.37 7.25
CA SER A 17 -27.86 -6.80 6.98
C SER A 17 -26.54 -7.56 7.05
N ILE A 18 -25.49 -7.00 6.43
CA ILE A 18 -24.15 -7.59 6.45
C ILE A 18 -23.58 -7.59 7.86
N LEU A 19 -23.75 -6.50 8.62
CA LEU A 19 -23.33 -6.42 10.03
C LEU A 19 -23.99 -7.48 10.90
N GLU A 20 -25.30 -7.72 10.72
CA GLU A 20 -26.01 -8.76 11.47
C GLU A 20 -25.43 -10.15 11.16
N ARG A 21 -25.18 -10.46 9.88
CA ARG A 21 -24.58 -11.74 9.48
C ARG A 21 -23.17 -11.90 10.02
N LEU A 22 -22.34 -10.87 9.95
CA LEU A 22 -20.96 -10.89 10.47
C LEU A 22 -20.96 -11.16 11.98
N ARG A 23 -21.86 -10.56 12.75
CA ARG A 23 -21.95 -10.76 14.21
C ARG A 23 -22.40 -12.17 14.61
N GLN A 24 -23.04 -12.92 13.71
CA GLN A 24 -23.43 -14.31 13.95
C GLN A 24 -22.27 -15.29 13.67
N MET A 25 -21.20 -14.86 12.99
CA MET A 25 -20.05 -15.72 12.69
C MET A 25 -19.15 -15.88 13.92
N LYS A 26 -18.86 -17.13 14.29
CA LYS A 26 -18.04 -17.47 15.47
C LYS A 26 -16.65 -16.81 15.48
N ASN A 27 -16.05 -16.65 14.30
CA ASN A 27 -14.69 -16.13 14.16
C ASN A 27 -14.61 -14.61 14.06
N VAL A 28 -15.75 -13.92 13.97
CA VAL A 28 -15.82 -12.45 13.98
C VAL A 28 -15.93 -12.00 15.43
N VAL A 29 -14.89 -11.34 15.92
CA VAL A 29 -14.84 -10.86 17.31
C VAL A 29 -15.49 -9.49 17.45
N ASP A 30 -15.43 -8.67 16.40
CA ASP A 30 -16.12 -7.38 16.35
C ASP A 30 -16.44 -6.99 14.90
N ALA A 31 -17.56 -6.30 14.70
CA ALA A 31 -17.97 -5.75 13.41
C ALA A 31 -18.77 -4.45 13.60
N GLN A 32 -18.31 -3.39 12.95
CA GLN A 32 -18.84 -2.04 13.08
C GLN A 32 -19.04 -1.39 11.72
N GLY A 33 -20.16 -0.68 11.55
CA GLY A 33 -20.35 0.20 10.41
C GLY A 33 -19.52 1.47 10.59
N THR A 34 -18.95 1.98 9.51
CA THR A 34 -18.09 3.16 9.50
C THR A 34 -18.58 4.21 8.52
N TYR A 35 -18.35 5.47 8.86
CA TYR A 35 -18.48 6.57 7.90
C TYR A 35 -17.10 6.79 7.27
N GLY A 36 -16.94 6.44 5.99
CA GLY A 36 -15.67 6.53 5.30
C GLY A 36 -15.73 5.94 3.89
N VAL A 37 -14.56 5.59 3.35
CA VAL A 37 -14.43 4.90 2.04
C VAL A 37 -14.91 3.45 2.12
N TYR A 38 -14.89 2.88 3.31
CA TYR A 38 -15.41 1.55 3.61
C TYR A 38 -16.63 1.68 4.52
N ASP A 39 -17.58 0.78 4.32
CA ASP A 39 -18.87 0.81 5.01
C ASP A 39 -18.80 0.02 6.32
N ILE A 40 -17.98 -1.03 6.37
CA ILE A 40 -17.86 -1.92 7.54
C ILE A 40 -16.39 -2.26 7.81
N VAL A 41 -16.05 -2.33 9.10
CA VAL A 41 -14.78 -2.88 9.60
C VAL A 41 -15.10 -4.07 10.49
N ALA A 42 -14.53 -5.22 10.16
CA ALA A 42 -14.65 -6.45 10.93
C ALA A 42 -13.28 -6.93 11.43
N ARG A 43 -13.20 -7.32 12.70
CA ARG A 43 -12.02 -8.00 13.28
C ARG A 43 -12.33 -9.48 13.40
N ILE A 44 -11.51 -10.30 12.75
CA ILE A 44 -11.59 -11.75 12.80
C ILE A 44 -10.38 -12.33 13.51
N GLU A 45 -10.60 -13.43 14.24
CA GLU A 45 -9.56 -14.17 14.94
C GLU A 45 -9.72 -15.67 14.69
N SER A 46 -8.58 -16.35 14.51
CA SER A 46 -8.53 -17.80 14.35
C SER A 46 -7.23 -18.36 14.89
N ASP A 47 -7.21 -19.66 15.16
CA ASP A 47 -6.00 -20.35 15.63
C ASP A 47 -4.96 -20.54 14.52
N GLU A 48 -5.41 -20.59 13.27
CA GLU A 48 -4.58 -20.79 12.08
C GLU A 48 -4.83 -19.74 11.00
N LYS A 49 -3.76 -19.24 10.38
CA LYS A 49 -3.84 -18.33 9.22
C LYS A 49 -4.68 -18.86 8.06
N SER A 50 -4.59 -20.16 7.76
CA SER A 50 -5.38 -20.82 6.71
C SER A 50 -6.89 -20.65 6.94
N GLN A 51 -7.32 -20.68 8.20
CA GLN A 51 -8.73 -20.49 8.56
C GLN A 51 -9.16 -19.04 8.32
N LEU A 52 -8.32 -18.06 8.59
CA LEU A 52 -8.62 -16.64 8.28
C LEU A 52 -8.86 -16.45 6.79
N ASP A 53 -7.98 -16.99 5.94
CA ASP A 53 -8.11 -16.89 4.49
C ASP A 53 -9.41 -17.53 3.98
N ASN A 54 -9.80 -18.67 4.55
CA ASN A 54 -11.06 -19.35 4.27
C ASN A 54 -12.27 -18.54 4.76
N ILE A 55 -12.23 -17.98 5.96
CA ILE A 55 -13.32 -17.12 6.48
C ILE A 55 -13.54 -15.92 5.55
N ILE A 56 -12.46 -15.27 5.12
CA ILE A 56 -12.55 -14.11 4.23
C ILE A 56 -13.10 -14.54 2.87
N SER A 57 -12.52 -15.57 2.25
CA SER A 57 -12.81 -15.95 0.87
C SER A 57 -14.14 -16.69 0.71
N ASP A 58 -14.48 -17.56 1.64
CA ASP A 58 -15.65 -18.43 1.54
C ASP A 58 -16.86 -17.96 2.35
N GLN A 59 -16.66 -17.10 3.35
CA GLN A 59 -17.77 -16.56 4.14
C GLN A 59 -18.00 -15.10 3.82
N ILE A 60 -17.04 -14.21 4.10
CA ILE A 60 -17.23 -12.77 4.00
C ILE A 60 -17.43 -12.33 2.55
N ARG A 61 -16.56 -12.73 1.62
CA ARG A 61 -16.65 -12.36 0.20
C ARG A 61 -17.83 -13.01 -0.54
N LYS A 62 -18.48 -14.01 0.05
CA LYS A 62 -19.67 -14.67 -0.51
C LYS A 62 -20.97 -14.17 0.10
N LEU A 63 -20.92 -13.25 1.07
CA LEU A 63 -22.12 -12.59 1.54
C LEU A 63 -22.74 -11.79 0.40
N ASP A 64 -24.06 -11.91 0.26
CA ASP A 64 -24.82 -11.06 -0.65
C ASP A 64 -24.56 -9.59 -0.31
N ASP A 65 -24.61 -8.73 -1.33
CA ASP A 65 -24.42 -7.28 -1.23
C ASP A 65 -22.99 -6.82 -0.86
N VAL A 66 -22.00 -7.72 -0.72
CA VAL A 66 -20.58 -7.35 -0.58
C VAL A 66 -19.96 -7.07 -1.94
N ASN A 67 -19.43 -5.86 -2.13
CA ASN A 67 -18.81 -5.42 -3.38
C ASN A 67 -17.31 -5.68 -3.40
N SER A 68 -16.63 -5.36 -2.30
CA SER A 68 -15.19 -5.59 -2.21
C SER A 68 -14.74 -5.69 -0.76
N THR A 69 -13.56 -6.27 -0.56
CA THR A 69 -12.95 -6.40 0.77
C THR A 69 -11.46 -6.06 0.69
N LEU A 70 -10.95 -5.31 1.67
CA LEU A 70 -9.52 -5.15 1.92
C LEU A 70 -9.15 -5.83 3.24
N THR A 71 -8.16 -6.71 3.21
CA THR A 71 -7.70 -7.43 4.40
C THR A 71 -6.38 -6.83 4.89
N LEU A 72 -6.34 -6.42 6.15
CA LEU A 72 -5.16 -5.96 6.84
C LEU A 72 -4.73 -7.03 7.84
N ILE A 73 -3.59 -7.67 7.57
CA ILE A 73 -2.95 -8.60 8.48
C ILE A 73 -2.00 -7.79 9.36
N PRO A 74 -2.22 -7.72 10.69
CA PRO A 74 -1.33 -7.00 11.58
C PRO A 74 0.05 -7.63 11.58
N THR A 75 1.07 -6.80 11.42
CA THR A 75 2.46 -7.20 11.61
C THR A 75 2.82 -7.12 13.09
N ALA A 76 3.79 -7.92 13.54
CA ALA A 76 4.34 -7.75 14.87
C ALA A 76 5.22 -6.49 14.89
N LEU A 77 5.35 -5.84 16.05
CA LEU A 77 6.18 -4.63 16.23
C LEU A 77 7.65 -4.87 15.81
N GLY A 78 8.11 -6.13 15.75
CA GLY A 78 9.44 -6.52 15.28
C GLY A 78 9.59 -6.75 13.77
N ASP A 79 8.50 -6.79 13.00
CA ASP A 79 8.54 -7.03 11.55
C ASP A 79 8.76 -5.74 10.74
N VAL A 80 8.56 -4.58 11.37
CA VAL A 80 8.67 -3.27 10.73
C VAL A 80 10.15 -2.88 10.52
N THR A 81 11.07 -3.40 11.34
CA THR A 81 12.49 -3.05 11.28
C THR A 81 13.33 -3.97 10.38
N SER A 82 12.81 -5.12 9.94
CA SER A 82 13.57 -6.12 9.19
C SER A 82 13.44 -6.01 7.66
N ASN A 83 12.46 -5.23 7.15
CA ASN A 83 12.18 -5.12 5.72
C ASN A 83 12.31 -3.69 5.14
N LEU A 84 12.84 -2.73 5.91
CA LEU A 84 13.29 -1.48 5.31
C LEU A 84 14.64 -1.77 4.64
N PRO A 85 14.81 -1.54 3.32
CA PRO A 85 16.14 -1.56 2.74
C PRO A 85 16.97 -0.53 3.50
N GLU A 86 18.14 -0.94 4.00
CA GLU A 86 19.11 0.02 4.52
C GLU A 86 19.27 1.09 3.45
N ILE A 87 18.97 2.35 3.79
CA ILE A 87 19.22 3.47 2.92
C ILE A 87 20.73 3.52 2.78
N THR A 88 21.29 2.86 1.77
CA THR A 88 22.69 3.04 1.41
C THR A 88 22.79 4.49 0.97
N PRO A 89 23.54 5.34 1.70
CA PRO A 89 23.79 6.68 1.21
C PRO A 89 24.43 6.54 -0.17
N ASP A 90 23.86 7.17 -1.19
CA ASP A 90 24.50 7.24 -2.50
C ASP A 90 25.91 7.81 -2.28
N VAL A 91 26.92 6.95 -2.42
CA VAL A 91 28.31 7.37 -2.44
C VAL A 91 28.44 8.13 -3.75
N ILE A 92 28.35 9.47 -3.69
CA ILE A 92 28.69 10.32 -4.82
C ILE A 92 30.12 9.93 -5.20
N PRO A 93 30.38 9.36 -6.39
CA PRO A 93 31.72 8.98 -6.77
C PRO A 93 32.59 10.24 -6.70
N GLU A 94 33.68 10.20 -5.94
CA GLU A 94 34.68 11.27 -5.96
C GLU A 94 35.06 11.51 -7.42
N GLN A 95 34.65 12.67 -7.94
CA GLN A 95 35.00 13.05 -9.29
C GLN A 95 36.52 13.08 -9.36
N LYS A 96 37.09 12.22 -10.22
CA LYS A 96 38.52 12.19 -10.49
C LYS A 96 38.97 13.63 -10.77
N LYS A 97 39.95 14.05 -9.97
CA LYS A 97 40.74 15.27 -10.09
C LYS A 97 40.91 15.68 -11.58
N PRO A 98 40.75 16.97 -11.95
CA PRO A 98 40.68 17.37 -13.35
C PRO A 98 41.89 16.91 -14.15
N LEU A 99 41.64 16.40 -15.36
CA LEU A 99 42.65 16.07 -16.35
C LEU A 99 43.51 17.31 -16.59
N GLU A 100 44.83 17.11 -16.58
CA GLU A 100 45.83 18.14 -16.86
C GLU A 100 45.52 18.83 -18.21
N GLU A 101 45.53 20.16 -18.19
CA GLU A 101 45.47 20.98 -19.39
C GLU A 101 46.63 20.60 -20.31
N GLN A 102 46.30 20.02 -21.47
CA GLN A 102 47.18 20.06 -22.63
C GLN A 102 46.45 20.77 -23.75
N SER A 103 46.88 22.03 -23.89
CA SER A 103 46.75 22.91 -25.04
C SER A 103 46.82 22.19 -26.38
N SER A 104 45.93 22.55 -27.29
CA SER A 104 46.33 22.93 -28.65
C SER A 104 45.21 23.74 -29.30
N GLU A 105 45.65 24.83 -29.90
CA GLU A 105 44.96 25.93 -30.55
C GLU A 105 44.19 25.51 -31.82
N GLU A 106 43.59 26.54 -32.43
CA GLU A 106 42.97 26.66 -33.77
C GLU A 106 41.43 26.71 -33.70
N GLU A 107 40.86 27.91 -33.55
CA GLU A 107 40.62 28.95 -34.57
C GLU A 107 39.41 28.65 -35.46
N ASN A 108 38.79 29.78 -35.83
CA ASN A 108 37.72 29.99 -36.80
C ASN A 108 36.32 29.74 -36.26
N ASP A 109 35.34 30.59 -36.50
CA ASP A 109 35.23 31.95 -37.01
C ASP A 109 33.72 32.22 -36.95
N ASP A 110 33.34 33.49 -36.90
CA ASP A 110 32.06 34.06 -37.34
C ASP A 110 30.89 33.10 -37.58
N PHE A 111 29.79 33.30 -36.86
CA PHE A 111 28.55 33.77 -37.49
C PHE A 111 27.52 34.21 -36.43
N ASN A 112 27.16 35.50 -36.48
CA ASN A 112 25.78 36.00 -36.64
C ASN A 112 24.64 34.98 -36.42
N ASP A 113 23.54 35.25 -35.75
CA ASP A 113 22.79 36.50 -35.74
C ASP A 113 21.84 36.54 -34.54
N GLU A 114 21.63 37.76 -34.10
CA GLU A 114 20.57 38.28 -33.27
C GLU A 114 19.19 37.75 -33.72
N TYR A 115 18.43 37.17 -32.80
CA TYR A 115 16.98 37.05 -32.95
C TYR A 115 16.29 37.61 -31.73
N GLU A 116 15.65 38.74 -31.98
CA GLU A 116 14.76 39.52 -31.14
C GLU A 116 13.65 38.66 -30.50
N GLU A 117 13.22 39.11 -29.32
CA GLU A 117 12.02 38.67 -28.63
C GLU A 117 10.77 38.85 -29.50
N GLU A 118 9.95 37.79 -29.59
CA GLU A 118 8.52 37.81 -29.22
C GLU A 118 7.98 36.38 -29.03
#